data_AF-A0A520IKA2-F1
#
_entry.id   AF-A0A520IKA2-F1
#
_cell.length_a   1.000
_cell.length_b   1.000
_cell.length_c   1.000
_cell.angle_alpha   90.00
_cell.angle_beta   90.00
_cell.angle_gamma   90.00
#
_symmetry.space_group_name_H-M   'P 1'
#
loop_
_entity.id
_entity.type
_entity.pdbx_description
1 polymer ?
#
loop_
_entity_poly.entity_id
_entity_poly.type
_entity_poly.pdbx_seq_one_letter_code
_entity_poly.pdbx_strand_id
1 'polypeptide(L)'
;MKVTLCSLGIVGLLLLSQQILAQDELKQAVEGATTQITNARAGAIRLGQAAAAIVGIVGAIAVYSKWSNGESDVRKASASWLGGLLFIAIAFMILESI
;
A
#
# COMPACT_ATOMS: atom_id res chain seq x y z
N MET A 1 -29.75 -27.93 -46.36
CA MET A 1 -30.11 -27.51 -44.98
C MET A 1 -29.12 -27.96 -43.90
N LYS A 2 -28.57 -29.19 -43.91
CA LYS A 2 -27.62 -29.66 -42.88
C LYS A 2 -26.26 -28.92 -42.87
N VAL A 3 -25.73 -28.55 -44.03
CA VAL A 3 -24.43 -27.87 -44.17
C VAL A 3 -24.46 -26.43 -43.63
N THR A 4 -25.57 -25.71 -43.85
CA THR A 4 -25.79 -24.33 -43.38
C THR A 4 -25.94 -24.24 -41.85
N LEU A 5 -26.41 -25.32 -41.21
CA LEU A 5 -26.56 -25.41 -39.76
C LEU A 5 -25.20 -25.68 -39.07
N CYS A 6 -24.34 -26.49 -39.69
CA CYS A 6 -22.96 -26.70 -39.22
C CYS A 6 -22.10 -25.43 -39.35
N SER A 7 -22.23 -24.67 -40.45
CA SER A 7 -21.47 -23.43 -40.62
C SER A 7 -21.85 -22.35 -39.60
N LEU A 8 -23.12 -22.30 -39.16
CA LEU A 8 -23.58 -21.35 -38.14
C LEU A 8 -23.04 -21.70 -36.74
N GLY A 9 -22.94 -23.00 -36.41
CA GLY A 9 -22.36 -23.46 -35.15
C GLY A 9 -20.86 -23.15 -35.02
N ILE A 10 -20.11 -23.27 -36.11
CA ILE A 10 -18.66 -22.96 -36.15
C ILE A 10 -18.40 -21.46 -35.96
N VAL A 11 -19.21 -20.61 -36.59
CA VAL A 11 -19.11 -19.14 -36.42
C VAL A 11 -19.44 -18.73 -34.98
N GLY A 12 -20.45 -19.35 -34.36
CA GLY A 12 -20.74 -19.12 -32.94
C GLY A 12 -19.57 -19.47 -32.02
N LEU A 13 -18.90 -20.61 -32.26
CA LEU A 13 -17.75 -21.06 -31.46
C LEU A 13 -16.54 -20.13 -31.61
N LEU A 14 -16.31 -19.59 -32.82
CA LEU A 14 -15.24 -18.62 -33.07
C LEU A 14 -15.49 -17.30 -32.34
N LEU A 15 -16.73 -16.81 -32.27
CA LEU A 15 -17.08 -15.60 -31.53
C LEU A 15 -16.88 -15.74 -30.01
N LEU A 16 -17.16 -16.93 -29.45
CA LEU A 16 -16.90 -17.24 -28.04
C LEU A 16 -15.40 -17.26 -27.70
N SER A 17 -14.53 -17.71 -28.63
CA SER A 17 -13.08 -17.72 -28.42
C SER A 17 -12.47 -16.32 -28.29
N GLN A 18 -13.02 -15.32 -28.99
CA GLN A 18 -12.55 -13.92 -28.92
C GLN A 18 -12.81 -13.30 -27.54
N GLN A 19 -13.90 -13.68 -26.87
CA GLN A 19 -14.23 -13.20 -25.53
C GLN A 19 -13.27 -13.75 -24.46
N ILE A 20 -12.79 -14.98 -24.63
CA ILE A 20 -11.85 -15.63 -23.72
C ILE A 20 -10.47 -14.96 -23.81
N LEU A 21 -10.00 -14.64 -25.02
CA LEU A 21 -8.72 -13.94 -25.22
C LEU A 21 -8.75 -12.52 -24.64
N ALA A 22 -9.85 -11.79 -24.83
CA ALA A 22 -10.00 -10.44 -24.26
C ALA A 22 -10.09 -10.44 -22.71
N GLN A 23 -10.66 -11.50 -22.11
CA GLN A 23 -10.65 -11.67 -20.66
C GLN A 23 -9.25 -11.94 -20.10
N ASP A 24 -8.43 -12.70 -20.84
CA ASP A 24 -7.08 -13.06 -20.39
C ASP A 24 -6.13 -11.85 -20.46
N GLU A 25 -6.24 -11.03 -21.50
CA GLU A 25 -5.52 -9.75 -21.60
C GLU A 25 -5.95 -8.76 -20.51
N LEU A 26 -7.26 -8.65 -20.24
CA LEU A 26 -7.76 -7.80 -19.14
C LEU A 26 -7.25 -8.29 -17.78
N LYS A 27 -7.24 -9.61 -17.56
CA LYS A 27 -6.73 -10.20 -16.32
C LYS A 27 -5.24 -9.92 -16.13
N GLN A 28 -4.42 -10.13 -17.17
CA GLN A 28 -2.99 -9.78 -17.12
C GLN A 28 -2.76 -8.29 -16.89
N ALA A 29 -3.53 -7.42 -17.54
CA ALA A 29 -3.41 -5.97 -17.36
C ALA A 29 -3.74 -5.56 -15.91
N VAL A 30 -4.80 -6.13 -15.33
CA VAL A 30 -5.19 -5.87 -13.93
C VAL A 30 -4.14 -6.43 -12.97
N GLU A 31 -3.68 -7.67 -13.14
CA GLU A 31 -2.63 -8.27 -12.29
C GLU A 31 -1.31 -7.48 -12.35
N GLY A 32 -0.94 -7.00 -13.53
CA GLY A 32 0.22 -6.13 -13.73
C GLY A 32 0.08 -4.78 -13.03
N ALA A 33 -1.09 -4.12 -13.15
CA ALA A 33 -1.38 -2.87 -12.45
C ALA A 33 -1.42 -3.07 -10.92
N THR A 34 -2.04 -4.15 -10.44
CA THR A 34 -2.07 -4.50 -9.01
C THR A 34 -0.66 -4.70 -8.47
N THR A 35 0.19 -5.44 -9.18
CA THR A 35 1.59 -5.67 -8.78
C THR A 35 2.37 -4.35 -8.66
N GLN A 36 2.19 -3.42 -9.60
CA GLN A 36 2.82 -2.12 -9.53
C GLN A 36 2.34 -1.30 -8.32
N ILE A 37 1.03 -1.29 -8.04
CA ILE A 37 0.46 -0.60 -6.88
C ILE A 37 0.98 -1.21 -5.58
N THR A 38 1.02 -2.54 -5.47
CA THR A 38 1.55 -3.25 -4.29
C THR A 38 3.04 -2.94 -4.08
N ASN A 39 3.83 -2.90 -5.15
CA ASN A 39 5.26 -2.56 -5.06
C ASN A 39 5.48 -1.09 -4.67
N ALA A 40 4.69 -0.16 -5.24
CA ALA A 40 4.74 1.25 -4.87
C ALA A 40 4.35 1.45 -3.40
N ARG A 41 3.33 0.74 -2.92
CA ARG A 41 2.92 0.73 -1.51
C ARG A 41 4.03 0.21 -0.60
N ALA A 42 4.64 -0.92 -0.94
CA ALA A 42 5.76 -1.46 -0.17
C ALA A 42 6.94 -0.48 -0.12
N GLY A 43 7.23 0.21 -1.22
CA GLY A 43 8.20 1.30 -1.28
C GLY A 43 7.83 2.46 -0.35
N ALA A 44 6.58 2.92 -0.37
CA ALA A 44 6.09 4.00 0.47
C ALA A 44 6.17 3.65 1.97
N ILE A 45 5.83 2.42 2.37
CA ILE A 45 5.95 1.95 3.76
C ILE A 45 7.42 1.99 4.21
N ARG A 46 8.35 1.49 3.41
CA ARG A 46 9.79 1.48 3.76
C ARG A 46 10.33 2.90 3.96
N LEU A 47 10.01 3.82 3.05
CA LEU A 47 10.43 5.23 3.16
C LEU A 47 9.82 5.89 4.39
N GLY A 48 8.53 5.65 4.64
CA GLY A 48 7.85 6.16 5.81
C GLY A 48 8.44 5.64 7.11
N GLN A 49 8.73 4.34 7.20
CA GLN A 49 9.35 3.72 8.38
C GLN A 49 10.73 4.32 8.66
N ALA A 50 11.52 4.59 7.62
CA ALA A 50 12.80 5.28 7.75
C ALA A 50 12.63 6.71 8.30
N ALA A 51 11.68 7.48 7.79
CA ALA A 51 11.38 8.82 8.31
C ALA A 51 10.89 8.79 9.77
N ALA A 52 10.03 7.83 10.11
CA ALA A 52 9.52 7.63 11.46
C ALA A 52 10.63 7.28 12.46
N ALA A 53 11.57 6.42 12.07
CA ALA A 53 12.73 6.11 12.89
C ALA A 53 13.57 7.35 13.19
N ILE A 54 13.81 8.20 12.18
CA ILE A 54 14.57 9.45 12.35
C ILE A 54 13.83 10.39 13.31
N VAL A 55 12.54 10.66 13.08
CA VAL A 55 11.74 11.54 13.94
C VAL A 55 11.64 11.00 15.37
N GLY A 56 11.51 9.68 15.53
CA GLY A 56 11.50 9.03 16.83
C GLY A 56 12.79 9.24 17.62
N ILE A 57 13.95 9.06 16.97
CA ILE A 57 15.26 9.31 17.57
C ILE A 57 15.46 10.79 17.92
N VAL A 58 15.13 11.70 16.99
CA VAL A 58 15.28 13.14 17.22
C VAL A 58 14.42 13.61 18.40
N GLY A 59 13.17 13.14 18.49
CA GLY A 59 12.30 13.46 19.61
C GLY A 59 12.79 12.87 20.94
N ALA A 60 13.32 11.65 20.93
CA ALA A 60 13.91 11.04 22.12
C ALA A 60 15.12 11.84 22.64
N ILE A 61 16.02 12.27 21.74
CA ILE A 61 17.17 13.11 22.08
C ILE A 61 16.70 14.45 22.68
N ALA A 62 15.67 15.08 22.11
CA ALA A 62 15.14 16.33 22.62
C ALA A 62 14.52 16.19 24.03
N VAL A 63 13.75 15.12 24.28
CA VAL A 63 13.18 14.84 25.60
C VAL A 63 14.28 14.55 26.62
N TYR A 64 15.29 13.77 26.24
CA TYR A 64 16.44 13.48 27.10
C TYR A 64 17.23 14.74 27.45
N SER A 65 17.47 15.62 26.47
CA SER A 65 18.14 16.91 26.70
C SER A 65 17.41 17.76 27.75
N LYS A 66 16.08 17.90 27.62
CA LYS A 66 15.26 18.60 28.62
C LYS A 66 15.33 17.94 30.00
N TRP A 67 15.35 16.61 30.05
CA TRP A 67 15.41 15.86 31.30
C TRP A 67 16.76 16.02 32.01
N SER A 68 17.85 15.94 31.25
CA SER A 68 19.21 16.17 31.75
C SER A 68 19.41 17.60 32.26
N ASN A 69 18.69 18.58 31.70
CA ASN A 69 18.75 19.98 32.11
C ASN A 69 17.82 20.31 33.29
N GLY A 70 17.02 19.37 33.78
CA GLY A 70 16.08 19.59 34.88
C GLY A 70 14.93 20.54 34.56
N GLU A 71 14.57 20.71 33.28
CA GLU A 71 13.45 21.57 32.87
C GLU A 71 12.10 21.01 33.38
N SER A 72 11.18 21.88 33.80
CA SER A 72 9.81 21.49 34.18
C SER A 72 8.99 20.93 33.01
N ASP A 73 9.41 21.23 31.78
CA ASP A 73 8.66 20.92 30.56
C ASP A 73 8.88 19.49 30.03
N VAL A 74 9.72 18.69 30.69
CA VAL A 74 10.02 17.30 30.28
C VAL A 74 8.76 16.46 30.13
N ARG A 75 7.84 16.58 31.08
CA ARG A 75 6.59 15.80 31.09
C ARG A 75 5.65 16.18 29.95
N LYS A 76 5.66 17.45 29.54
CA LYS A 76 4.89 17.94 28.40
C LYS A 76 5.54 17.50 27.08
N ALA A 77 6.87 17.63 26.98
CA ALA A 77 7.64 17.24 25.81
C ALA A 77 7.56 15.73 25.54
N SER A 78 7.68 14.89 26.58
CA SER A 78 7.58 13.44 26.46
C SER A 78 6.17 13.00 26.04
N ALA A 79 5.13 13.62 26.60
CA ALA A 79 3.75 13.36 26.21
C ALA A 79 3.48 13.73 24.75
N SER A 80 3.95 14.88 24.28
CA SER A 80 3.79 15.28 22.86
C SER A 80 4.56 14.37 21.90
N TRP A 81 5.77 13.94 22.30
CA TRP A 81 6.59 13.04 21.50
C TRP A 81 5.96 11.64 21.39
N LEU A 82 5.54 11.05 22.51
CA LEU A 82 4.86 9.75 22.51
C LEU A 82 3.53 9.79 21.74
N GLY A 83 2.76 10.88 21.87
CA GLY A 83 1.54 11.08 21.09
C GLY A 83 1.82 11.11 19.58
N GLY A 84 2.87 11.81 19.16
CA GLY A 84 3.32 11.82 17.76
C GLY A 84 3.76 10.44 17.27
N LEU A 85 4.50 9.68 18.08
CA LEU A 85 4.91 8.31 17.73
C LEU A 85 3.72 7.36 17.56
N LEU A 86 2.73 7.44 18.44
CA LEU A 86 1.50 6.62 18.35
C LEU A 86 0.69 6.96 17.10
N PHE A 87 0.56 8.25 16.77
CA PHE A 87 -0.11 8.67 15.54
C PHE A 87 0.57 8.09 14.29
N ILE A 88 1.91 8.17 14.23
CA ILE A 88 2.69 7.61 13.13
C ILE A 88 2.53 6.09 13.05
N ALA A 89 2.56 5.38 14.19
CA ALA A 89 2.39 3.93 14.22
C ALA A 89 1.01 3.49 13.69
N ILE A 90 -0.06 4.20 14.07
CA ILE A 90 -1.42 3.92 13.58
C ILE A 90 -1.53 4.21 12.09
N ALA A 91 -0.92 5.30 11.59
CA ALA A 91 -0.90 5.60 10.17
C ALA A 91 -0.25 4.48 9.34
N PHE A 92 0.84 3.88 9.83
CA PHE A 92 1.45 2.70 9.18
C PHE A 92 0.55 1.48 9.24
N MET A 93 -0.09 1.21 10.38
CA MET A 93 -1.01 0.07 10.50
C MET A 93 -2.16 0.16 9.49
N ILE A 94 -2.71 1.36 9.28
CA ILE A 94 -3.74 1.59 8.26
C ILE A 94 -3.14 1.34 6.86
N LEU A 95 -1.98 1.92 6.56
CA LEU A 95 -1.33 1.75 5.25
C LEU A 95 -0.93 0.29 4.97
N GLU A 96 -0.66 -0.52 5.99
CA GLU A 96 -0.34 -1.96 5.89
C GLU A 96 -1.60 -2.85 5.85
N SER A 97 -2.76 -2.32 6.24
CA SER A 97 -4.04 -3.01 6.14
C SER A 97 -4.78 -2.86 4.79
N ILE A 98 -4.46 -1.82 4.01
CA ILE A 98 -5.08 -1.51 2.69
C ILE A 98 -4.24 -2.04 1.54
#